data_AF-A0A9E5QYD2-F1
#
_entry.id   AF-A0A9E5QYD2-F1
#
_cell.length_a   1.000
_cell.length_b   1.000
_cell.length_c   1.000
_cell.angle_alpha   90.00
_cell.angle_beta   90.00
_cell.angle_gamma   90.00
#
_symmetry.space_group_name_H-M   'P 1'
#
loop_
_entity.id
_entity.type
_entity.pdbx_description
1 polymer ?
#
loop_
_entity_poly.entity_id
_entity_poly.type
_entity_poly.pdbx_seq_one_letter_code
_entity_poly.pdbx_strand_id
1 'polypeptide(L)' 'MHAWLPFNLKKLRALLREQDIGQVTVKKRGSPLTPEQLQGQLRLKGGGAHATLILTRLAGQHVALISWADQPASPAG' A
#
# COMPACT_ATOMS: atom_id res chain seq x y z
N MET A 1 2.01 10.58 -6.77
CA MET A 1 0.60 10.70 -6.34
C MET A 1 0.42 10.08 -4.96
N HIS A 2 -0.65 10.44 -4.24
CA HIS A 2 -0.95 9.87 -2.91
C HIS A 2 -2.45 9.64 -2.74
N ALA A 3 -2.82 8.75 -1.82
CA ALA A 3 -4.19 8.46 -1.45
C ALA A 3 -4.29 8.07 0.02
N TRP A 4 -5.48 8.22 0.61
CA TRP A 4 -5.77 7.86 1.99
C TRP A 4 -7.12 7.13 2.08
N LEU A 5 -7.22 6.14 2.97
CA LEU A 5 -8.47 5.46 3.30
C LEU A 5 -8.48 4.91 4.72
N PRO A 6 -9.67 4.76 5.36
CA PRO A 6 -9.83 3.89 6.53
C PRO A 6 -9.29 2.50 6.21
N PHE A 7 -8.53 1.91 7.14
CA PHE A 7 -7.84 0.66 6.87
C PHE A 7 -8.85 -0.46 6.56
N ASN A 8 -8.85 -0.89 5.31
CA ASN A 8 -9.64 -2.01 4.82
C ASN A 8 -8.81 -2.75 3.77
N LEU A 9 -8.46 -4.01 4.06
CA LEU A 9 -7.58 -4.81 3.22
C LEU A 9 -8.14 -5.01 1.79
N LYS A 10 -9.46 -5.11 1.62
CA LYS A 10 -10.08 -5.27 0.30
C LYS A 10 -9.93 -4.00 -0.53
N LYS A 11 -10.26 -2.84 0.05
CA LYS A 11 -10.14 -1.54 -0.63
C LYS A 11 -8.69 -1.18 -0.94
N LEU A 12 -7.79 -1.44 0.01
CA LEU A 12 -6.36 -1.22 -0.18
C LEU A 12 -5.81 -2.08 -1.33
N ARG A 13 -6.12 -3.38 -1.38
CA ARG A 13 -5.70 -4.24 -2.49
C ARG A 13 -6.24 -3.78 -3.85
N ALA A 14 -7.50 -3.35 -3.90
CA ALA A 14 -8.11 -2.84 -5.12
C ALA A 14 -7.36 -1.60 -5.63
N LEU A 15 -7.12 -0.62 -4.75
CA LEU A 15 -6.37 0.60 -5.09
C LEU A 15 -4.95 0.27 -5.60
N LEU A 16 -4.21 -0.58 -4.89
CA LEU A 16 -2.84 -0.94 -5.30
C LEU A 16 -2.81 -1.66 -6.65
N ARG A 17 -3.79 -2.51 -6.93
CA ARG A 17 -3.90 -3.20 -8.23
C ARG A 17 -4.25 -2.24 -9.37
N GLU A 18 -5.18 -1.31 -9.12
CA GLU A 18 -5.60 -0.30 -10.11
C GLU A 18 -4.45 0.63 -10.51
N GLN A 19 -3.50 0.85 -9.59
CA GLN A 19 -2.27 1.61 -9.84
C GLN A 19 -1.07 0.72 -10.25
N ASP A 20 -1.32 -0.56 -10.60
CA ASP A 20 -0.31 -1.57 -10.98
C ASP A 20 0.88 -1.74 -10.01
N ILE A 21 0.62 -1.59 -8.72
CA ILE A 21 1.65 -1.68 -7.68
C ILE A 21 1.97 -3.14 -7.36
N GLY A 22 3.22 -3.51 -7.62
CA GLY A 22 3.76 -4.85 -7.34
C GLY A 22 4.43 -4.97 -5.97
N GLN A 23 4.97 -3.86 -5.45
CA GLN A 23 5.72 -3.85 -4.20
C GLN A 23 5.26 -2.70 -3.29
N VAL A 24 5.32 -2.91 -1.97
CA VAL A 24 5.07 -1.85 -0.99
C VAL A 24 6.11 -1.85 0.13
N THR A 25 6.63 -0.67 0.44
CA THR A 25 7.33 -0.42 1.71
C THR A 25 6.30 -0.05 2.77
N VAL A 26 6.23 -0.84 3.84
CA VAL A 26 5.26 -0.62 4.90
C VAL A 26 5.91 0.08 6.10
N LYS A 27 5.33 1.19 6.53
CA LYS A 27 5.66 1.90 7.76
C LYS A 27 4.45 1.84 8.70
N LYS A 28 4.65 1.70 10.01
CA LYS A 28 3.56 1.65 10.99
C LYS A 28 3.73 2.62 12.15
N ARG A 29 2.62 3.16 12.65
CA ARG A 29 2.52 3.96 13.88
C ARG A 29 1.24 3.58 14.62
N GLY A 30 1.37 2.80 15.70
CA GLY A 30 0.23 2.37 16.53
C GLY A 30 -0.69 1.32 15.89
N SER A 31 -0.35 0.74 14.74
CA SER A 31 -1.09 -0.39 14.15
C SER A 31 -0.67 -1.71 14.82
N PRO A 32 -1.62 -2.60 15.16
CA PRO A 32 -1.32 -3.94 15.67
C PRO A 32 -0.75 -4.87 14.59
N LEU A 33 -0.93 -4.52 13.31
CA LEU A 33 -0.55 -5.35 12.18
C LEU A 33 0.93 -5.11 11.83
N THR A 34 1.72 -6.18 11.70
CA THR A 34 3.14 -6.05 11.34
C THR A 34 3.31 -5.79 9.84
N PRO A 35 4.42 -5.15 9.42
CA PRO A 35 4.74 -4.99 8.00
C PRO A 35 4.65 -6.29 7.19
N GLU A 36 5.21 -7.38 7.71
CA GLU A 36 5.28 -8.68 7.06
C GLU A 36 3.88 -9.31 6.93
N GLN A 37 3.07 -9.24 8.00
CA GLN A 37 1.67 -9.68 7.96
C GLN A 37 0.88 -8.92 6.89
N LEU A 38 1.08 -7.61 6.78
CA LEU A 38 0.39 -6.80 5.78
C LEU A 38 0.80 -7.18 4.37
N GLN A 39 2.11 -7.26 4.11
CA GLN A 39 2.64 -7.64 2.80
C GLN A 39 2.12 -9.02 2.38
N GLY A 40 2.14 -10.00 3.29
CA GLY A 40 1.60 -11.33 3.05
C GLY A 40 0.10 -11.32 2.76
N GLN A 41 -0.68 -10.48 3.45
CA GLN A 41 -2.13 -10.33 3.23
C GLN A 41 -2.48 -9.61 1.91
N LEU A 42 -1.63 -8.67 1.47
CA LEU A 42 -1.86 -7.92 0.23
C LEU A 42 -1.74 -8.80 -1.01
N ARG A 43 -0.85 -9.82 -0.97
CA ARG A 43 -0.62 -10.78 -2.08
C ARG A 43 -0.51 -10.07 -3.43
N LEU A 44 0.27 -8.98 -3.47
CA LEU A 44 0.43 -8.16 -4.66
C LEU A 44 1.06 -8.98 -5.79
N LYS A 45 0.59 -8.75 -7.00
CA LYS A 45 1.05 -9.40 -8.24
C LYS A 45 1.28 -8.38 -9.37
N GLY A 46 1.37 -7.09 -9.05
CA GLY A 46 1.44 -5.99 -10.02
C GLY A 46 2.76 -5.91 -10.78
N GLY A 47 2.75 -5.17 -11.89
CA GLY A 47 3.78 -5.13 -12.95
C GLY A 47 5.06 -4.35 -12.67
N GLY A 48 5.28 -3.87 -11.45
CA GLY A 48 6.60 -3.40 -11.00
C GLY A 48 6.63 -2.04 -10.30
N ALA A 49 5.53 -1.30 -10.25
CA ALA A 49 5.49 -0.02 -9.52
C ALA A 49 5.59 -0.23 -8.00
N HIS A 50 6.20 0.73 -7.30
CA HIS A 50 6.44 0.69 -5.85
C HIS A 50 5.67 1.80 -5.13
N ALA A 51 5.01 1.45 -4.03
CA ALA A 51 4.42 2.41 -3.10
C ALA A 51 5.04 2.36 -1.70
N THR A 52 4.97 3.49 -1.01
CA THR A 52 5.05 3.54 0.45
C THR A 52 3.65 3.52 1.05
N LEU A 53 3.41 2.58 1.96
CA LEU A 53 2.18 2.43 2.72
C LEU A 53 2.45 2.73 4.20
N ILE A 54 1.78 3.74 4.74
CA ILE A 54 1.86 4.10 6.14
C ILE A 54 0.55 3.68 6.83
N LEU A 55 0.63 2.73 7.75
CA LEU A 55 -0.46 2.38 8.66
C LEU A 55 -0.37 3.23 9.92
N THR A 56 -1.33 4.12 10.13
CA THR A 56 -1.37 5.01 11.28
C THR A 56 -2.72 4.99 11.96
N ARG A 57 -2.81 5.63 13.13
CA ARG A 57 -4.09 5.93 13.78
C ARG A 57 -4.45 7.40 13.62
N LEU A 58 -5.71 7.67 13.31
CA LEU A 58 -6.29 9.01 13.28
C LEU A 58 -7.64 8.95 14.02
N ALA A 59 -7.83 9.81 15.02
CA ALA A 59 -9.06 9.84 15.85
C ALA A 59 -9.50 8.44 16.37
N GLY A 60 -8.54 7.61 16.79
CA GLY A 60 -8.80 6.25 17.30
C GLY A 60 -9.03 5.18 16.23
N GLN A 61 -9.06 5.54 14.94
CA GLN A 61 -9.28 4.61 13.84
C GLN A 61 -7.98 4.30 13.09
N HIS A 62 -7.84 3.06 12.60
CA HIS A 62 -6.72 2.68 11.74
C HIS A 62 -6.94 3.22 10.31
N VAL A 63 -5.89 3.80 9.76
CA VAL A 63 -5.89 4.48 8.47
C VAL A 63 -4.67 4.04 7.67
N ALA A 64 -4.86 3.86 6.37
CA ALA A 64 -3.79 3.65 5.40
C ALA A 64 -3.57 4.93 4.59
N LEU A 65 -2.34 5.44 4.61
CA LEU A 65 -1.86 6.47 3.69
C LEU A 65 -0.91 5.81 2.69
N ILE A 66 -1.13 6.05 1.41
CA ILE A 66 -0.37 5.44 0.31
C ILE A 66 0.24 6.57 -0.50
N SER A 67 1.53 6.44 -0.82
CA SER A 67 2.24 7.34 -1.72
C SER A 67 2.99 6.50 -2.75
N TRP A 68 2.88 6.87 -4.01
CA TRP A 68 3.62 6.24 -5.11
C TRP A 68 4.14 7.31 -6.06
N ALA A 69 5.26 6.99 -6.72
CA ALA A 69 5.72 7.79 -7.86
C ALA A 69 4.89 7.39 -9.09
N ASP A 70 4.56 8.38 -9.92
CA ASP A 70 4.18 8.09 -11.29
C ASP A 70 5.49 7.77 -12.02
N GLN A 71 5.84 6.50 -12.07
CA GLN A 71 6.96 6.05 -12.87
C GLN A 71 6.39 4.98 -13.79
N PRO A 72 6.38 5.18 -15.12
CA PRO A 72 5.99 4.12 -16.01
C PRO A 72 6.93 2.94 -15.72
N ALA A 73 6.37 1.73 -15.62
CA ALA A 73 7.18 0.53 -15.66
C ALA A 73 8.09 0.67 -16.88
N SER A 74 9.40 0.83 -16.67
CA SER A 74 10.36 0.72 -17.78
C SER A 74 10.02 -0.58 -18.50
N PRO A 75 9.78 -0.56 -19.82
CA PRO A 75 9.60 -1.81 -20.54
C PRO A 75 10.89 -2.59 -20.32
N ALA A 76 10.76 -3.73 -19.65
CA ALA A 76 11.85 -4.69 -19.55
C ALA A 76 12.32 -4.98 -20.98
N GLY A 77 13.59 -4.66 -21.26
CA GLY A 77 14.27 -5.11 -22.47
C GLY A 77 14.53 -6.60 -22.41
#